data_AF-A0A2H9PMI0-F1
#
_entry.id   AF-A0A2H9PMI0-F1
#
_cell.length_a   1.000
_cell.length_b   1.000
_cell.length_c   1.000
_cell.angle_alpha   90.00
_cell.angle_beta   90.00
_cell.angle_gamma   90.00
#
_symmetry.space_group_name_H-M   'P 1'
#
loop_
_entity.id
_entity.type
_entity.pdbx_description
1 polymer ?
#
loop_
_entity_poly.entity_id
_entity_poly.type
_entity_poly.pdbx_seq_one_letter_code
_entity_poly.pdbx_strand_id
1 'polypeptide(L)'
;MDKKGSLGLIAAIIVLALVILAYILVSVAERECFSNRDCSDNAYCSTDYKCHQYPDKILVNDNNYFSSALVFGILLVVAAYVYKTGKIPFANKFKKIKRKKRKVETEDGYIEI
;
A
#
# COMPACT_ATOMS: atom_id res chain seq x y z
N MET A 1 21.42 -36.10 19.98
CA MET A 1 21.66 -34.70 19.57
C MET A 1 22.74 -34.70 18.51
N ASP A 2 22.35 -34.66 17.23
CA ASP A 2 23.26 -34.72 16.10
C ASP A 2 24.11 -33.44 16.00
N LYS A 3 25.32 -33.51 16.56
CA LYS A 3 26.29 -32.39 16.55
C LYS A 3 26.66 -31.90 15.14
N LYS A 4 26.37 -32.69 14.09
CA LYS A 4 26.57 -32.32 12.68
C LYS A 4 25.49 -31.38 12.16
N GLY A 5 24.24 -31.55 12.61
CA GLY A 5 23.12 -30.67 12.25
C GLY A 5 23.23 -29.29 12.89
N SER A 6 23.74 -29.21 14.14
CA SER A 6 23.92 -27.92 14.81
C SER A 6 25.03 -27.08 14.18
N LEU A 7 26.13 -27.69 13.71
CA LEU A 7 27.22 -26.95 13.06
C LEU A 7 26.78 -26.33 11.73
N GLY A 8 26.01 -27.05 10.91
CA GLY A 8 25.48 -26.52 9.65
C GLY A 8 24.51 -25.36 9.88
N LEU A 9 23.66 -25.46 10.91
CA LEU A 9 22.71 -24.40 11.26
C LEU A 9 23.43 -23.15 11.79
N ILE A 10 24.46 -23.32 12.63
CA ILE A 10 25.30 -22.22 13.12
C ILE A 10 26.03 -21.53 11.96
N ALA A 11 26.62 -22.30 11.04
CA ALA A 11 27.30 -21.73 9.87
C ALA A 11 26.33 -20.91 8.99
N ALA A 12 25.11 -21.43 8.74
CA ALA A 12 24.10 -20.72 7.98
C ALA A 12 23.68 -19.38 8.63
N ILE A 13 23.50 -19.36 9.95
CA ILE A 13 23.17 -18.13 10.70
C ILE A 13 24.29 -17.10 10.57
N ILE A 14 25.54 -17.52 10.71
CA ILE A 14 26.71 -16.62 10.60
C ILE A 14 26.78 -16.02 9.19
N VAL A 15 26.61 -16.83 8.15
CA VAL A 15 26.61 -16.34 6.77
C VAL A 15 25.47 -15.34 6.54
N LEU A 16 24.26 -15.64 7.02
CA LEU A 16 23.12 -14.72 6.92
C LEU A 16 23.41 -13.39 7.63
N ALA A 17 23.97 -13.44 8.84
CA ALA A 17 24.33 -12.25 9.60
C ALA A 17 25.37 -11.39 8.86
N LEU A 18 26.37 -12.01 8.22
CA LEU A 18 27.36 -11.31 7.41
C LEU A 18 26.74 -10.63 6.19
N VAL A 19 25.80 -11.29 5.51
CA VAL A 19 25.09 -10.71 4.35
C VAL A 19 24.27 -9.49 4.77
N ILE A 20 23.53 -9.58 5.89
CA ILE A 20 22.75 -8.46 6.42
C ILE A 20 23.69 -7.29 6.78
N LEU A 21 24.81 -7.59 7.45
CA LEU A 21 25.79 -6.58 7.84
C LEU A 21 26.41 -5.89 6.62
N ALA A 22 26.77 -6.65 5.57
CA ALA A 22 27.28 -6.11 4.32
C ALA A 22 26.23 -5.21 3.63
N TYR A 23 24.97 -5.64 3.59
CA TYR A 23 23.88 -4.84 3.01
C TYR A 23 23.70 -3.51 3.74
N ILE A 24 23.71 -3.53 5.09
CA ILE A 24 23.58 -2.30 5.89
C ILE A 24 24.76 -1.36 5.61
N LEU A 25 25.99 -1.88 5.61
CA LEU A 25 27.19 -1.08 5.33
C LEU A 25 27.13 -0.42 3.95
N VAL A 26 26.73 -1.15 2.91
CA VAL A 26 26.56 -0.59 1.55
C VAL A 26 25.47 0.49 1.56
N SER A 27 24.32 0.23 2.19
CA SER A 27 23.22 1.20 2.24
C SER A 27 23.53 2.48 3.05
N VAL A 28 24.52 2.42 3.93
CA VAL A 28 25.03 3.59 4.67
C VAL A 28 26.11 4.31 3.85
N ALA A 29 26.96 3.57 3.16
CA ALA A 29 28.00 4.13 2.30
C ALA A 29 27.44 4.82 1.03
N GLU A 30 26.32 4.34 0.51
CA GLU A 30 25.63 4.93 -0.65
C GLU A 30 24.79 6.18 -0.29
N ARG A 31 24.76 6.61 0.98
CA ARG A 31 24.07 7.84 1.38
C ARG A 31 24.88 9.05 0.96
N GLU A 32 24.25 9.93 0.17
CA GLU A 32 24.86 11.18 -0.29
C GLU A 32 24.60 12.33 0.69
N CYS A 33 23.49 12.29 1.46
CA CYS A 33 23.10 13.35 2.38
C CYS A 33 22.41 12.83 3.66
N PHE A 34 22.56 13.57 4.77
CA PHE A 34 21.79 13.37 6.01
C PHE A 34 20.87 14.56 6.30
N SER A 35 21.22 15.73 5.77
CA SER A 35 20.47 16.97 5.90
C SER A 35 20.46 17.73 4.59
N ASN A 36 19.48 18.63 4.43
CA ASN A 36 19.42 19.54 3.28
C ASN A 36 20.66 20.43 3.15
N ARG A 37 21.42 20.62 4.25
CA ARG A 37 22.67 21.39 4.26
C ARG A 37 23.85 20.67 3.59
N ASP A 38 23.74 19.36 3.40
CA ASP A 38 24.79 18.56 2.75
C ASP A 38 24.68 18.62 1.22
N CYS A 39 23.55 19.10 0.69
CA CYS A 39 23.29 19.27 -0.73
C CYS A 39 23.64 20.69 -1.20
N SER A 40 23.83 20.86 -2.52
CA SER A 40 24.00 22.18 -3.15
C SER A 40 22.77 23.07 -2.90
N ASP A 41 22.93 24.40 -2.99
CA ASP A 41 21.87 25.39 -2.70
C ASP A 41 20.57 25.18 -3.49
N ASN A 42 20.65 24.54 -4.66
CA ASN A 42 19.51 24.24 -5.54
C ASN A 42 19.00 22.79 -5.40
N ALA A 43 19.35 22.08 -4.33
CA ALA A 43 18.93 20.71 -4.07
C ALA A 43 18.45 20.50 -2.64
N TYR A 44 17.66 19.43 -2.43
CA TYR A 44 17.18 18.98 -1.12
C TYR A 44 17.49 17.50 -0.91
N CYS A 45 17.62 17.09 0.35
CA CYS A 45 17.84 15.70 0.72
C CYS A 45 16.49 14.98 0.79
N SER A 46 16.28 13.97 -0.05
CA SER A 46 15.08 13.12 0.00
C SER A 46 15.21 12.05 1.08
N THR A 47 14.10 11.36 1.38
CA THR A 47 14.07 10.18 2.26
C THR A 47 14.92 9.02 1.75
N ASP A 48 15.31 9.07 0.47
CA ASP A 48 16.21 8.10 -0.17
C ASP A 48 17.71 8.40 0.10
N TYR A 49 18.02 9.40 0.93
CA TYR A 49 19.38 9.86 1.27
C TYR A 49 20.19 10.32 0.05
N LYS A 50 19.50 10.80 -0.99
CA LYS A 50 20.07 11.37 -2.22
C LYS A 50 19.68 12.83 -2.36
N CYS A 51 20.55 13.62 -2.99
CA CYS A 51 20.26 15.02 -3.28
C CYS A 51 19.43 15.15 -4.56
N HIS A 52 18.23 15.71 -4.45
CA HIS A 52 17.35 15.98 -5.58
C HIS A 52 17.32 17.48 -5.86
N GLN A 53 17.37 17.87 -7.14
CA GLN A 53 17.23 19.27 -7.55
C GLN A 53 15.82 19.77 -7.25
N TYR A 54 15.70 21.02 -6.81
CA TYR A 54 14.39 21.67 -6.78
C TYR A 54 13.85 21.76 -8.21
N PRO A 55 12.55 21.50 -8.44
CA PRO A 55 11.98 21.61 -9.77
C PRO A 55 12.00 23.06 -10.24
N ASP A 56 12.66 23.34 -11.38
CA ASP A 56 12.79 24.68 -11.99
C ASP A 56 11.44 25.33 -12.33
N LYS A 57 10.41 24.51 -12.47
CA LYS A 57 9.04 24.93 -12.71
C LYS A 57 8.21 24.35 -11.60
N ILE A 58 7.51 25.22 -10.88
CA ILE A 58 6.33 24.80 -10.11
C ILE A 58 5.38 24.24 -11.17
N LEU A 59 5.41 22.91 -11.40
CA LEU A 59 4.27 22.24 -11.97
C LEU A 59 3.17 22.49 -10.95
N VAL A 60 2.41 23.55 -11.17
CA VAL A 60 1.06 23.64 -10.65
C VAL A 60 0.36 22.51 -11.38
N ASN A 61 0.50 21.30 -10.85
CA ASN A 61 -0.31 20.19 -11.26
C ASN A 61 -1.70 20.68 -10.93
N ASP A 62 -2.49 21.03 -11.96
CA ASP A 62 -3.89 21.39 -11.81
C ASP A 62 -4.58 20.17 -11.26
N ASN A 63 -4.45 19.99 -9.94
CA ASN A 63 -5.03 18.89 -9.20
C ASN A 63 -6.52 19.18 -9.21
N ASN A 64 -7.19 18.74 -10.28
CA ASN A 64 -8.61 18.85 -10.45
C ASN A 64 -9.29 17.90 -9.47
N TYR A 65 -9.43 18.34 -8.22
CA TYR A 65 -10.17 17.64 -7.17
C TYR A 65 -11.69 17.64 -7.40
N PHE A 66 -12.15 18.17 -8.53
CA PHE A 66 -13.55 18.21 -8.92
C PHE A 66 -14.20 16.82 -8.87
N SER A 67 -13.51 15.81 -9.42
CA SER A 67 -13.99 14.43 -9.40
C SER A 67 -14.15 13.89 -7.97
N SER A 68 -13.17 14.16 -7.10
CA SER A 68 -13.22 13.75 -5.69
C SER A 68 -14.35 14.48 -4.94
N ALA A 69 -14.48 15.79 -5.12
CA ALA A 69 -15.51 16.61 -4.49
C ALA A 69 -16.92 16.19 -4.92
N LEU A 70 -17.11 15.85 -6.19
CA LEU A 70 -18.39 15.38 -6.72
C LEU A 70 -18.80 14.04 -6.09
N VAL A 71 -17.88 13.09 -5.93
CA VAL A 71 -18.14 11.82 -5.25
C VAL A 71 -18.54 12.05 -3.78
N PHE A 72 -17.82 12.91 -3.06
CA PHE A 72 -18.16 13.25 -1.67
C PHE A 72 -19.52 13.93 -1.57
N GLY A 73 -19.84 14.85 -2.47
CA GLY A 73 -21.15 15.52 -2.52
C GLY A 73 -22.29 14.52 -2.70
N ILE A 74 -22.16 13.57 -3.63
CA ILE A 74 -23.18 12.53 -3.86
C ILE A 74 -23.35 11.65 -2.62
N LEU A 75 -22.24 11.24 -1.98
CA LEU A 75 -22.29 10.41 -0.77
C LEU A 75 -22.99 11.12 0.38
N LEU A 76 -22.76 12.42 0.57
CA LEU A 76 -23.43 13.22 1.60
C LEU A 76 -24.94 13.31 1.35
N VAL A 77 -25.36 13.52 0.10
CA VAL A 77 -26.79 13.55 -0.26
C VAL A 77 -27.44 12.19 -0.01
N VAL A 78 -26.78 11.10 -0.40
CA VAL A 78 -27.29 9.73 -0.16
C VAL A 78 -27.36 9.44 1.34
N ALA A 79 -26.34 9.82 2.12
CA ALA A 79 -26.33 9.65 3.57
C ALA A 79 -27.47 10.42 4.25
N ALA A 80 -27.67 11.69 3.88
CA ALA A 80 -28.77 12.52 4.39
C ALA A 80 -30.15 11.92 4.05
N TYR A 81 -30.30 11.40 2.82
CA TYR A 81 -31.53 10.73 2.40
C TYR A 81 -31.82 9.45 3.18
N VAL A 82 -30.80 8.61 3.40
CA VAL A 82 -30.90 7.38 4.19
C VAL A 82 -31.24 7.71 5.65
N TYR A 83 -30.61 8.74 6.22
CA TYR A 83 -30.89 9.19 7.59
C TYR A 83 -32.34 9.66 7.74
N LYS A 84 -32.86 10.44 6.77
CA LYS A 84 -34.24 10.94 6.78
C LYS A 84 -35.29 9.83 6.60
N THR A 85 -35.01 8.84 5.76
CA THR A 85 -36.02 7.87 5.31
C THR A 85 -35.90 6.51 6.02
N GLY A 86 -34.77 6.25 6.70
CA GLY A 86 -34.47 4.96 7.34
C GLY A 86 -34.38 3.77 6.36
N LYS A 87 -34.45 4.03 5.05
CA LYS A 87 -34.49 3.02 3.99
C LYS A 87 -33.24 3.16 3.13
N ILE A 88 -32.43 2.11 3.07
CA ILE A 88 -31.27 2.04 2.18
C ILE A 88 -31.79 1.73 0.77
N PRO A 89 -31.68 2.65 -0.22
CA PRO A 89 -32.24 2.45 -1.55
C PRO A 89 -31.68 1.22 -2.27
N PHE A 90 -30.48 0.76 -1.90
CA PHE A 90 -29.79 -0.37 -2.53
C PHE A 90 -29.93 -1.71 -1.78
N ALA A 91 -30.43 -1.73 -0.54
CA ALA A 91 -30.48 -2.97 0.26
C ALA A 91 -31.30 -4.09 -0.41
N ASN A 92 -32.38 -3.72 -1.11
CA ASN A 92 -33.25 -4.68 -1.76
C ASN A 92 -32.63 -5.29 -3.04
N LYS A 93 -31.76 -4.56 -3.75
CA LYS A 93 -31.03 -5.09 -4.91
C LYS A 93 -29.96 -6.11 -4.49
N PHE A 94 -29.19 -5.84 -3.44
CA PHE A 94 -28.19 -6.79 -2.94
C PHE A 94 -28.81 -8.07 -2.35
N LYS A 95 -29.99 -7.96 -1.71
CA LYS A 95 -30.74 -9.14 -1.22
C LYS A 95 -31.20 -10.06 -2.37
N LYS A 96 -31.58 -9.49 -3.53
CA LYS A 96 -31.92 -10.26 -4.74
C LYS A 96 -30.70 -10.92 -5.39
N ILE A 97 -29.56 -10.22 -5.45
CA ILE A 97 -28.31 -10.77 -6.00
C ILE A 97 -27.79 -11.94 -5.15
N LYS A 98 -27.79 -11.82 -3.82
CA LYS A 98 -27.43 -12.95 -2.93
C LYS A 98 -28.35 -14.15 -3.09
N ARG A 99 -29.67 -13.95 -3.27
CA ARG A 99 -30.62 -15.05 -3.51
C ARG A 99 -30.44 -15.71 -4.88
N LYS A 100 -30.06 -14.94 -5.91
CA LYS A 100 -29.79 -15.48 -7.25
C LYS A 100 -28.52 -16.32 -7.27
N LYS A 101 -27.41 -15.85 -6.67
CA LYS A 101 -26.19 -16.68 -6.51
C LYS A 101 -26.46 -17.98 -5.75
N ARG A 102 -27.22 -17.91 -4.64
CA ARG A 102 -27.57 -19.09 -3.84
C ARG A 102 -28.51 -20.10 -4.52
N LYS A 103 -29.12 -19.77 -5.66
CA LYS A 103 -29.91 -20.71 -6.48
C LYS A 103 -29.10 -21.28 -7.64
N VAL A 104 -28.22 -20.48 -8.23
CA VAL A 104 -27.31 -20.91 -9.30
C VAL A 104 -26.27 -21.90 -8.75
N GLU A 105 -25.83 -21.73 -7.50
CA GLU A 105 -24.87 -22.64 -6.85
C GLU A 105 -25.51 -23.94 -6.31
N THR A 106 -26.79 -24.22 -6.61
CA THR A 106 -27.50 -25.43 -6.16
C THR A 106 -28.06 -26.26 -7.32
N GLU A 107 -27.89 -25.83 -8.58
CA GLU A 107 -28.34 -26.60 -9.76
C GLU A 107 -27.20 -27.30 -10.51
N ASP A 108 -25.93 -27.04 -10.18
CA ASP A 108 -24.78 -27.79 -10.70
C ASP A 108 -24.15 -28.61 -9.56
N GLY A 109 -24.70 -29.80 -9.34
CA GLY A 109 -24.25 -30.73 -8.31
C GLY A 109 -22.90 -31.40 -8.59
N TYR A 110 -22.23 -31.73 -7.46
CA TYR A 110 -21.12 -32.67 -7.22
C TYR A 110 -19.71 -32.23 -7.66
N ILE A 111 -18.65 -32.38 -6.84
CA ILE A 111 -18.12 -33.65 -6.28
C ILE A 111 -17.46 -33.45 -4.89
N GLU A 112 -17.63 -34.44 -4.00
CA GLU A 112 -16.77 -34.71 -2.84
C GLU A 112 -15.32 -35.01 -3.29
N ILE A 113 -14.35 -34.21 -2.83
CA ILE A 113 -13.03 -34.68 -2.40
C ILE A 113 -12.63 -33.88 -1.16
#